data_AF-A0A4S1XCV0-F1
#
_entry.id   AF-A0A4S1XCV0-F1
#
_cell.length_a   1.000
_cell.length_b   1.000
_cell.length_c   1.000
_cell.angle_alpha   90.00
_cell.angle_beta   90.00
_cell.angle_gamma   90.00
#
_symmetry.space_group_name_H-M   'P 1'
#
loop_
_entity.id
_entity.type
_entity.pdbx_description
1 polymer ?
#
loop_
_entity_poly.entity_id
_entity_poly.type
_entity_poly.pdbx_seq_one_letter_code
_entity_poly.pdbx_strand_id
1 'polypeptide(L)'
;MTRIGGAAIVAVSLFSLVAASATAQEGSKRKGRDLNEVVCKKEDVLGSRLQSRKVCMTRAEWAEQRQLDRQNVERSQTNTCQRQAGC
;
A
#
# COMPACT_ATOMS: atom_id res chain seq x y z
N MET A 1 6.93 -41.02 -30.99
CA MET A 1 6.40 -42.00 -30.01
C MET A 1 7.56 -42.83 -29.50
N THR A 2 8.06 -42.51 -28.30
CA THR A 2 8.82 -43.43 -27.43
C THR A 2 8.83 -42.79 -26.05
N ARG A 3 8.20 -43.47 -25.10
CA ARG A 3 8.05 -43.06 -23.70
C ARG A 3 9.28 -43.51 -22.93
N ILE A 4 9.89 -42.63 -22.14
CA ILE A 4 10.80 -43.01 -21.05
C ILE A 4 10.10 -42.59 -19.76
N GLY A 5 9.69 -43.63 -19.01
CA GLY A 5 9.07 -43.53 -17.70
C GLY A 5 10.09 -43.07 -16.63
N GLY A 6 9.55 -42.52 -15.56
CA GLY A 6 10.29 -41.80 -14.53
C GLY A 6 10.99 -42.66 -13.48
N ALA A 7 11.83 -41.99 -12.69
CA ALA A 7 12.02 -42.22 -11.26
C ALA A 7 12.80 -41.02 -10.69
N ALA A 8 12.35 -40.55 -9.54
CA ALA A 8 12.84 -39.38 -8.82
C ALA A 8 14.29 -39.53 -8.36
N ILE A 9 15.06 -38.44 -8.43
CA ILE A 9 16.13 -38.17 -7.45
C ILE A 9 15.92 -36.75 -6.94
N VAL A 10 15.49 -36.71 -5.70
CA VAL A 10 15.36 -35.57 -4.82
C VAL A 10 16.71 -34.89 -4.70
N ALA A 11 16.91 -33.75 -5.36
CA ALA A 11 17.94 -32.80 -4.97
C ALA A 11 17.27 -31.74 -4.10
N VAL A 12 17.11 -32.08 -2.82
CA VAL A 12 16.87 -31.09 -1.76
C VAL A 12 18.10 -30.19 -1.76
N SER A 13 18.03 -29.10 -2.51
CA SER A 13 18.97 -28.00 -2.41
C SER A 13 18.86 -27.43 -1.01
N LEU A 14 19.87 -27.73 -0.19
CA LEU A 14 20.16 -27.15 1.11
C LEU A 14 20.27 -25.62 0.93
N PHE A 15 19.13 -24.94 0.95
CA PHE A 15 19.09 -23.50 1.12
C PHE A 15 19.49 -23.21 2.57
N SER A 16 20.72 -22.74 2.71
CA SER A 16 21.37 -22.34 3.95
C SER A 16 20.40 -21.59 4.87
N LEU A 17 20.27 -22.07 6.10
CA LEU A 17 19.66 -21.32 7.20
C LEU A 17 20.52 -20.07 7.43
N VAL A 18 20.13 -18.96 6.81
CA VAL A 18 20.62 -17.65 7.22
C VAL A 18 20.04 -17.37 8.61
N ALA A 19 20.93 -17.34 9.61
CA ALA A 19 20.57 -16.93 10.95
C ALA A 19 20.07 -15.48 10.89
N ALA A 20 18.75 -15.30 11.03
CA ALA A 20 18.15 -14.00 11.21
C ALA A 20 18.61 -13.45 12.56
N SER A 21 19.66 -12.63 12.56
CA SER A 21 20.01 -11.79 13.69
C SER A 21 18.85 -10.83 13.92
N ALA A 22 17.99 -11.20 14.89
CA ALA A 22 16.97 -10.35 15.45
C ALA A 22 17.67 -9.17 16.13
N THR A 23 17.95 -8.12 15.36
CA THR A 23 18.12 -6.80 15.94
C THR A 23 16.77 -6.45 16.56
N ALA A 24 16.68 -6.62 17.88
CA ALA A 24 15.65 -5.98 18.67
C ALA A 24 15.79 -4.47 18.41
N GLN A 25 15.04 -4.00 17.41
CA GLN A 25 14.91 -2.59 17.14
C GLN A 25 14.09 -2.08 18.31
N GLU A 26 14.80 -1.59 19.33
CA GLU A 26 14.23 -0.88 20.45
C GLU A 26 13.40 0.25 19.86
N GLY A 27 12.10 -0.04 19.77
CA GLY A 27 11.13 0.85 19.19
C GLY A 27 11.11 2.05 20.08
N SER A 28 11.84 3.10 19.67
CA SER A 28 11.54 4.47 20.05
C SER A 28 10.03 4.59 19.92
N LYS A 29 9.32 4.55 21.06
CA LYS A 29 7.91 4.87 21.14
C LYS A 29 7.84 6.32 20.71
N ARG A 30 7.74 6.54 19.39
CA ARG A 30 7.42 7.83 18.82
C ARG A 30 6.11 8.20 19.49
N LYS A 31 6.16 9.15 20.42
CA LYS A 31 4.98 9.74 21.05
C LYS A 31 4.00 9.99 19.91
N GLY A 32 2.86 9.32 19.95
CA GLY A 32 1.86 9.38 18.90
C GLY A 32 1.64 10.85 18.57
N ARG A 33 1.86 11.21 17.30
CA ARG A 33 1.62 12.56 16.80
C ARG A 33 0.17 12.93 17.14
N ASP A 34 -0.06 14.07 17.77
CA ASP A 34 -1.40 14.47 18.23
C ASP A 34 -2.40 14.42 17.06
N LEU A 35 -3.51 13.72 17.28
CA LEU A 35 -4.56 13.51 16.29
C LEU A 35 -5.33 14.80 16.00
N ASN A 36 -5.42 15.69 17.00
CA ASN A 36 -6.14 16.96 16.91
C ASN A 36 -5.27 18.11 16.38
N GLU A 37 -3.99 17.86 16.08
CA GLU A 37 -3.12 18.86 15.49
C GLU A 37 -3.60 19.23 14.09
N VAL A 38 -3.88 20.52 13.87
CA VAL A 38 -4.26 21.07 12.56
C VAL A 38 -3.03 21.16 11.67
N VAL A 39 -3.07 20.46 10.54
CA VAL A 39 -2.03 20.46 9.51
C VAL A 39 -2.59 21.06 8.23
N CYS A 40 -1.96 22.14 7.77
CA CYS A 40 -2.30 22.77 6.50
C CYS A 40 -1.40 22.25 5.37
N LYS A 41 -2.01 21.78 4.28
CA LYS A 41 -1.31 21.37 3.06
C LYS A 41 -1.71 22.29 1.90
N LYS A 42 -0.78 22.50 0.97
CA LYS A 42 -1.08 23.14 -0.32
C LYS A 42 -1.39 22.04 -1.32
N GLU A 43 -2.52 22.18 -2.02
CA GLU A 43 -2.96 21.29 -3.07
C GLU A 43 -3.08 22.07 -4.37
N ASP A 44 -2.59 21.50 -5.45
CA ASP A 44 -2.75 22.09 -6.78
C ASP A 44 -4.17 21.82 -7.29
N VAL A 45 -4.75 22.82 -7.96
CA VAL A 45 -6.09 22.68 -8.56
C VAL A 45 -5.94 22.01 -9.92
N LEU A 46 -6.51 20.81 -10.07
CA LEU A 46 -6.49 20.08 -11.34
C LEU A 46 -7.07 20.97 -12.46
N GLY A 47 -6.35 21.05 -13.58
CA GLY A 47 -6.71 21.91 -14.71
C GLY A 47 -6.17 23.34 -14.65
N SER A 48 -5.50 23.74 -13.55
CA SER A 48 -4.79 25.02 -13.45
C SER A 48 -3.29 24.78 -13.23
N ARG A 49 -2.45 25.52 -13.96
CA ARG A 49 -0.99 25.43 -13.81
C ARG A 49 -0.41 26.36 -12.75
N LEU A 50 -1.20 27.33 -12.28
CA LEU A 50 -0.75 28.38 -11.36
C LEU A 50 -1.56 28.43 -10.06
N GLN A 51 -2.77 27.88 -10.05
CA GLN A 51 -3.64 27.96 -8.89
C GLN A 51 -3.36 26.81 -7.93
N SER A 52 -3.04 27.17 -6.69
CA SER A 52 -3.00 26.25 -5.56
C SER A 52 -4.00 26.71 -4.50
N ARG A 53 -4.54 25.76 -3.75
CA ARG A 53 -5.39 26.01 -2.58
C ARG A 53 -4.70 25.48 -1.33
N LYS A 54 -4.95 26.13 -0.19
CA LYS A 54 -4.46 25.66 1.12
C LYS A 54 -5.63 25.00 1.86
N VAL A 55 -5.46 23.73 2.20
CA VAL A 55 -6.46 22.94 2.94
C VAL A 55 -5.88 22.65 4.32
N CYS A 56 -6.59 23.08 5.36
CA CYS A 56 -6.21 22.86 6.76
C CYS A 56 -7.19 21.90 7.39
N MET A 57 -6.69 20.77 7.89
CA MET A 57 -7.49 19.74 8.58
C MET A 57 -6.66 19.16 9.72
N THR A 58 -7.33 18.58 10.71
CA THR A 58 -6.66 17.83 11.77
C THR A 58 -5.94 16.59 11.22
N ARG A 59 -4.98 16.07 11.97
CA ARG A 59 -4.27 14.87 11.58
C ARG A 59 -5.21 13.65 11.50
N ALA A 60 -6.24 13.60 12.34
CA ALA A 60 -7.30 12.59 12.29
C ALA A 60 -8.08 12.66 10.97
N GLU A 61 -8.57 13.84 10.60
CA GLU A 61 -9.31 14.05 9.34
C GLU A 61 -8.44 13.70 8.12
N TRP A 62 -7.15 14.07 8.14
CA TRP A 62 -6.21 13.68 7.07
C TRP A 62 -5.96 12.17 6.98
N ALA A 63 -6.15 11.43 8.06
CA ALA A 63 -6.02 9.97 8.06
C ALA A 63 -7.29 9.32 7.51
N GLU A 64 -8.46 9.81 7.93
CA GLU A 64 -9.76 9.38 7.42
C GLU A 64 -9.87 9.64 5.91
N GLN A 65 -9.56 10.86 5.45
CA GLN A 65 -9.60 11.20 4.03
C GLN A 65 -8.74 10.24 3.20
N ARG A 66 -7.52 9.92 3.65
CA ARG A 66 -6.64 8.97 2.95
C ARG A 66 -7.21 7.55 2.91
N GLN A 67 -7.93 7.14 3.95
CA GLN A 67 -8.59 5.84 3.99
C GLN A 67 -9.78 5.80 3.02
N LEU A 68 -10.57 6.88 2.94
CA LEU A 68 -11.67 7.01 1.99
C LEU A 68 -11.16 7.04 0.54
N ASP A 69 -10.10 7.81 0.26
CA ASP A 69 -9.48 7.89 -1.06
C ASP A 69 -8.99 6.51 -1.52
N ARG A 70 -8.32 5.76 -0.63
CA ARG A 70 -7.89 4.38 -0.90
C ARG A 70 -9.07 3.49 -1.24
N GLN A 71 -10.12 3.49 -0.43
CA GLN A 71 -11.31 2.66 -0.67
C GLN A 71 -11.98 3.00 -2.00
N ASN A 72 -12.03 4.29 -2.36
CA ASN A 72 -12.57 4.74 -3.63
C ASN A 72 -11.75 4.22 -4.81
N VAL A 73 -10.41 4.33 -4.72
CA VAL A 73 -9.49 3.80 -5.74
C VAL A 73 -9.62 2.28 -5.87
N GLU A 74 -9.60 1.57 -4.74
CA GLU A 74 -9.75 0.11 -4.71
C GLU A 74 -11.08 -0.31 -5.33
N ARG A 75 -12.19 0.31 -4.94
CA ARG A 75 -13.52 0.07 -5.52
C ARG A 75 -13.53 0.29 -7.03
N SER A 76 -12.94 1.39 -7.51
CA SER A 76 -12.85 1.67 -8.95
C SER A 76 -12.01 0.64 -9.70
N GLN A 77 -10.98 0.09 -9.08
CA GLN A 77 -10.10 -0.92 -9.70
C GLN A 77 -10.69 -2.33 -9.66
N THR A 78 -11.43 -2.68 -8.59
CA THR A 78 -12.03 -4.02 -8.43
C THR A 78 -13.35 -4.17 -9.19
N ASN A 79 -13.99 -3.06 -9.56
CA ASN A 79 -15.19 -3.06 -10.39
C ASN A 79 -14.82 -3.29 -11.87
N THR A 80 -14.21 -4.45 -12.15
CA THR A 80 -13.78 -4.86 -13.51
C THR A 80 -14.97 -5.18 -14.42
N CYS A 81 -16.14 -5.53 -13.86
CA CYS A 81 -17.37 -5.70 -14.63
C CYS A 81 -18.07 -4.35 -14.82
N GLN A 82 -17.67 -3.60 -15.83
CA GLN A 82 -18.47 -2.48 -16.31
C GLN A 82 -19.61 -3.07 -17.16
N ARG A 83 -20.87 -2.88 -16.75
CA ARG A 83 -22.09 -3.49 -17.35
C ARG A 83 -22.24 -3.32 -18.88
N GLN A 84 -21.40 -2.48 -19.50
CA GLN A 84 -21.40 -2.20 -20.94
C GLN A 84 -20.07 -2.54 -21.65
N ALA A 85 -18.99 -2.90 -20.92
CA ALA A 85 -17.68 -3.23 -21.49
C ALA A 85 -17.27 -4.70 -21.32
N GLY A 86 -18.13 -5.51 -20.69
CA GLY A 86 -17.88 -6.93 -20.42
C GLY A 86 -17.20 -7.18 -19.08
N CYS A 87 -17.16 -8.47 -18.75
CA CYS A 87 -16.29 -9.09 -17.76
C CYS A 87 -15.36 -10.02 -18.57
#